data_AF-L8GUS3-F1
#
_entry.id   AF-L8GUS3-F1
#
_cell.length_a   1.000
_cell.length_b   1.000
_cell.length_c   1.000
_cell.angle_alpha   90.00
_cell.angle_beta   90.00
_cell.angle_gamma   90.00
#
_symmetry.space_group_name_H-M   'P 1'
#
loop_
_entity.id
_entity.type
_entity.pdbx_description
1 polymer ?
#
loop_
_entity_poly.entity_id
_entity_poly.type
_entity_poly.pdbx_seq_one_letter_code
_entity_poly.pdbx_strand_id
1 'polypeptide(L)'
;MGIDPLQLTPGTVREALCHYACERLLTVPLLHDLRFSISPATAPGEAELKLAEIMSHELEPGDNSAVDDTDQRRHYMIVSDDSDLVLIGTAFKAEADLSDNLNAGLCMSSLYRVDVSVLRRSSASSGPDCFERFSTAGFFDRLRRSFPHDPPGRVALDFVFLVLLTGNDYLPCLDKAKIQNLWRTYRALKGADPQDDDAGHQHALAIPVDSTSDDDEEEENESVSECATKEKPPVARRGEETDASTAPRALSLPSAEMYLYGLEWNMRMYLDFRCPNYDYFYPSWDAPSPRALVERLQRLARRNRIGPHEVAATIGNREGSTRPLAG
;
A
#
# COMPACT_ATOMS: atom_id res chain seq x y z
N MET A 1 -27.51 23.00 6.56
CA MET A 1 -26.53 23.04 7.67
C MET A 1 -25.49 21.98 7.36
N GLY A 2 -24.23 22.36 7.14
CA GLY A 2 -23.17 21.37 6.95
C GLY A 2 -22.84 20.68 8.27
N ILE A 3 -22.53 19.39 8.23
CA ILE A 3 -21.93 18.69 9.36
C ILE A 3 -20.47 19.14 9.41
N ASP A 4 -20.00 19.58 10.58
CA ASP A 4 -18.59 19.88 10.78
C ASP A 4 -17.80 18.55 10.79
N PRO A 5 -16.90 18.30 9.83
CA PRO A 5 -16.15 17.04 9.77
C PRO A 5 -15.29 16.82 11.01
N LEU A 6 -14.90 17.88 11.74
CA LEU A 6 -14.16 17.76 13.00
C LEU A 6 -14.99 17.14 14.13
N GLN A 7 -16.31 17.03 13.98
CA GLN A 7 -17.18 16.35 14.94
C GLN A 7 -17.15 14.83 14.80
N LEU A 8 -16.59 14.30 13.70
CA LEU A 8 -16.30 12.88 13.53
C LEU A 8 -15.07 12.50 14.37
N THR A 9 -15.24 12.55 15.69
CA THR A 9 -14.22 12.18 16.67
C THR A 9 -14.43 10.76 17.18
N PRO A 10 -13.35 10.10 17.64
CA PRO A 10 -13.45 8.79 18.26
C PRO A 10 -14.47 8.74 19.41
N GLY A 11 -15.49 7.88 19.28
CA GLY A 11 -16.41 7.53 20.38
C GLY A 11 -17.89 7.77 20.11
N THR A 12 -18.26 8.84 19.41
CA THR A 12 -19.69 9.22 19.20
C THR A 12 -20.41 8.29 18.23
N VAL A 13 -19.72 7.78 17.22
CA VAL A 13 -20.30 6.97 16.14
C VAL A 13 -20.51 5.50 16.57
N ARG A 14 -19.79 5.03 17.59
CA ARG A 14 -19.78 3.61 17.98
C ARG A 14 -21.16 3.10 18.40
N GLU A 15 -21.85 3.83 19.28
CA GLU A 15 -23.16 3.39 19.80
C GLU A 15 -24.20 3.30 18.69
N ALA A 16 -24.20 4.29 17.78
CA ALA A 16 -25.07 4.29 16.61
C ALA A 16 -24.79 3.10 15.67
N LEU A 17 -23.52 2.77 15.43
CA LEU A 17 -23.14 1.60 14.61
C LEU A 17 -23.53 0.28 15.27
N CYS A 18 -23.35 0.16 16.59
CA CYS A 18 -23.78 -1.03 17.33
C CYS A 18 -25.30 -1.21 17.26
N HIS A 19 -26.06 -0.14 17.48
CA HIS A 19 -27.51 -0.16 17.35
C HIS A 19 -27.92 -0.58 15.93
N TYR A 20 -27.34 0.04 14.91
CA TYR A 20 -27.58 -0.30 13.51
C TYR A 20 -27.29 -1.78 13.21
N ALA A 21 -26.14 -2.30 13.65
CA ALA A 21 -25.77 -3.70 13.43
C ALA A 21 -26.78 -4.66 14.09
N CYS A 22 -27.15 -4.40 15.36
CA CYS A 22 -28.15 -5.19 16.07
C CYS A 22 -29.51 -5.16 15.38
N GLU A 23 -29.98 -3.97 15.00
CA GLU A 23 -31.24 -3.81 14.28
C GLU A 23 -31.25 -4.59 12.96
N ARG A 24 -30.18 -4.49 12.17
CA ARG A 24 -30.06 -5.20 10.88
C ARG A 24 -30.02 -6.72 11.05
N LEU A 25 -29.27 -7.22 12.04
CA LEU A 25 -29.22 -8.65 12.36
C LEU A 25 -30.58 -9.20 12.80
N LEU A 26 -31.43 -8.40 13.45
CA LEU A 26 -32.75 -8.84 13.89
C LEU A 26 -33.83 -8.73 12.80
N THR A 27 -33.66 -7.83 11.84
CA THR A 27 -34.72 -7.46 10.89
C THR A 27 -34.49 -7.96 9.46
N VAL A 28 -33.25 -8.33 9.09
CA VAL A 28 -32.89 -8.75 7.73
C VAL A 28 -32.48 -10.23 7.74
N PRO A 29 -33.35 -11.15 7.29
CA PRO A 29 -33.08 -12.60 7.34
C PRO A 29 -31.79 -13.03 6.65
N LEU A 30 -31.39 -12.34 5.58
CA LEU A 30 -30.14 -12.61 4.85
C LEU A 30 -28.87 -12.36 5.68
N LEU A 31 -28.97 -11.63 6.80
CA LEU A 31 -27.83 -11.31 7.66
C LEU A 31 -27.74 -12.23 8.89
N HIS A 32 -28.68 -13.15 9.10
CA HIS A 32 -28.73 -13.97 10.32
C HIS A 32 -27.51 -14.88 10.50
N ASP A 33 -26.89 -15.33 9.39
CA ASP A 33 -25.69 -16.16 9.41
C ASP A 33 -24.39 -15.33 9.33
N LEU A 34 -24.49 -13.99 9.38
CA LEU A 34 -23.33 -13.10 9.32
C LEU A 34 -22.87 -12.70 10.72
N ARG A 35 -21.56 -12.51 10.84
CA ARG A 35 -20.93 -11.92 12.02
C ARG A 35 -20.62 -10.44 11.77
N PHE A 36 -21.12 -9.57 12.64
CA PHE A 36 -20.72 -8.16 12.64
C PHE A 36 -19.61 -7.94 13.67
N SER A 37 -18.51 -7.34 13.21
CA SER A 37 -17.38 -6.91 14.04
C SER A 37 -17.17 -5.41 13.85
N ILE A 38 -17.08 -4.67 14.95
CA ILE A 38 -16.85 -3.22 14.92
C ILE A 38 -15.54 -2.94 15.64
N SER A 39 -14.54 -2.45 14.91
CA SER A 39 -13.30 -1.94 15.50
C SER A 39 -13.51 -0.47 15.89
N PRO A 40 -13.50 -0.12 17.19
CA PRO A 40 -13.78 1.24 17.62
C PRO A 40 -12.59 2.16 17.30
N ALA A 41 -12.85 3.45 17.17
CA ALA A 41 -11.82 4.46 16.99
C ALA A 41 -10.84 4.60 18.18
N THR A 42 -11.17 4.00 19.34
CA THR A 42 -10.25 3.87 20.49
C THR A 42 -9.22 2.76 20.32
N ALA A 43 -9.41 1.84 19.37
CA ALA A 43 -8.38 0.86 19.04
C ALA A 43 -7.24 1.59 18.30
N PRO A 44 -5.97 1.37 18.66
CA PRO A 44 -4.84 2.03 18.00
C PRO A 44 -4.67 1.53 16.56
N GLY A 45 -4.11 2.38 15.70
CA GLY A 45 -3.84 2.08 14.29
C GLY A 45 -4.90 2.58 13.33
N GLU A 46 -4.52 2.71 12.07
CA GLU A 46 -5.39 3.12 10.98
C GLU A 46 -6.36 2.00 10.60
N ALA A 47 -7.52 2.36 10.05
CA ALA A 47 -8.59 1.41 9.75
C ALA A 47 -8.13 0.32 8.76
N GLU A 48 -7.33 0.71 7.78
CA GLU A 48 -6.84 -0.16 6.71
C GLU A 48 -5.87 -1.23 7.22
N LEU A 49 -4.94 -0.82 8.09
CA LEU A 49 -4.00 -1.74 8.74
C LEU A 49 -4.71 -2.71 9.66
N LYS A 50 -5.70 -2.23 10.44
CA LYS A 50 -6.54 -3.12 11.28
C LYS A 50 -7.29 -4.15 10.45
N LEU A 51 -7.82 -3.76 9.28
CA LEU A 51 -8.50 -4.69 8.38
C LEU A 51 -7.54 -5.76 7.88
N ALA A 52 -6.35 -5.35 7.43
CA ALA A 52 -5.35 -6.29 6.93
C ALA A 52 -4.79 -7.20 8.03
N GLU A 53 -4.62 -6.71 9.26
CA GLU A 53 -4.25 -7.51 10.44
C GLU A 53 -5.33 -8.54 10.80
N ILE A 54 -6.63 -8.17 10.72
CA ILE A 54 -7.72 -9.13 10.91
C ILE A 54 -7.68 -10.21 9.83
N MET A 55 -7.46 -9.80 8.57
CA MET A 55 -7.34 -10.73 7.44
C MET A 55 -6.16 -11.69 7.62
N SER A 56 -5.00 -11.22 8.09
CA SER A 56 -3.81 -12.06 8.27
C SER A 56 -3.99 -13.09 9.38
N HIS A 57 -4.54 -12.69 10.54
CA HIS A 57 -4.86 -13.63 11.63
C HIS A 57 -5.88 -14.69 11.24
N GLU A 58 -6.78 -14.35 10.33
CA GLU A 58 -7.77 -15.26 9.80
C GLU A 58 -7.19 -16.35 8.89
N LEU A 59 -6.03 -16.10 8.28
CA LEU A 59 -5.30 -17.05 7.45
C LEU A 59 -4.44 -18.01 8.26
N GLU A 60 -4.08 -17.66 9.49
CA GLU A 60 -3.30 -18.55 10.35
C GLU A 60 -4.10 -19.85 10.57
N PRO A 61 -3.55 -21.03 10.20
CA PRO A 61 -4.27 -22.28 10.33
C PRO A 61 -4.60 -22.51 11.80
N GLY A 62 -5.90 -22.40 12.13
CA GLY A 62 -6.40 -22.62 13.47
C GLY A 62 -6.00 -24.02 13.95
N ASP A 63 -5.37 -24.07 15.12
CA ASP A 63 -4.52 -25.16 15.58
C ASP A 63 -5.14 -26.57 15.62
N ASN A 64 -6.46 -26.78 15.45
CA ASN A 64 -7.04 -28.11 15.75
C ASN A 64 -8.39 -28.50 15.12
N SER A 65 -8.93 -27.82 14.12
CA SER A 65 -10.13 -28.35 13.46
C SER A 65 -9.72 -29.04 12.16
N ALA A 66 -9.65 -30.38 12.19
CA ALA A 66 -9.57 -31.27 11.04
C ALA A 66 -10.86 -31.16 10.18
N VAL A 67 -11.14 -29.95 9.73
CA VAL A 67 -12.25 -29.61 8.85
C VAL A 67 -11.79 -30.01 7.46
N ASP A 68 -12.63 -30.83 6.85
CA ASP A 68 -12.52 -31.42 5.52
C ASP A 68 -11.76 -30.51 4.53
N ASP A 69 -10.66 -31.04 3.99
CA ASP A 69 -9.57 -30.41 3.24
C ASP A 69 -9.99 -29.89 1.84
N THR A 70 -11.28 -29.63 1.64
CA THR A 70 -11.81 -29.27 0.32
C THR A 70 -12.53 -27.92 0.38
N ASP A 71 -11.82 -26.89 -0.08
CA ASP A 71 -12.37 -25.70 -0.75
C ASP A 71 -12.83 -24.50 0.10
N GLN A 72 -12.21 -24.23 1.26
CA GLN A 72 -12.47 -22.98 1.99
C GLN A 72 -11.70 -21.78 1.44
N ARG A 73 -11.99 -21.39 0.19
CA ARG A 73 -11.49 -20.12 -0.38
C ARG A 73 -12.21 -18.95 0.29
N ARG A 74 -11.44 -18.08 0.94
CA ARG A 74 -11.96 -16.83 1.52
C ARG A 74 -11.90 -15.70 0.51
N HIS A 75 -13.06 -15.09 0.26
CA HIS A 75 -13.18 -13.91 -0.60
C HIS A 75 -13.36 -12.67 0.28
N TYR A 76 -12.52 -11.66 0.09
CA TYR A 76 -12.57 -10.41 0.85
C TYR A 76 -13.06 -9.28 -0.06
N MET A 77 -14.13 -8.60 0.34
CA MET A 77 -14.61 -7.40 -0.33
C MET A 77 -14.42 -6.22 0.62
N ILE A 78 -13.62 -5.25 0.20
CA ILE A 78 -13.34 -4.04 0.96
C ILE A 78 -14.03 -2.87 0.25
N VAL A 79 -14.80 -2.09 1.00
CA VAL A 79 -15.48 -0.91 0.46
C VAL A 79 -14.78 0.31 1.05
N SER A 80 -14.07 1.03 0.19
CA SER A 80 -13.35 2.26 0.55
C SER A 80 -13.12 3.12 -0.68
N ASP A 81 -13.00 4.43 -0.45
CA ASP A 81 -12.55 5.42 -1.42
C ASP A 81 -11.02 5.62 -1.41
N ASP A 82 -10.34 5.14 -0.38
CA ASP A 82 -8.88 5.21 -0.25
C ASP A 82 -8.16 4.26 -1.23
N SER A 83 -7.13 4.77 -1.89
CA SER A 83 -6.30 4.00 -2.81
C SER A 83 -5.30 3.08 -2.10
N ASP A 84 -4.95 3.37 -0.84
CA ASP A 84 -3.95 2.58 -0.11
C ASP A 84 -4.45 1.13 0.13
N LEU A 85 -5.75 0.91 0.23
CA LEU A 85 -6.34 -0.43 0.28
C LEU A 85 -6.12 -1.27 -0.98
N VAL A 86 -5.97 -0.65 -2.15
CA VAL A 86 -5.59 -1.37 -3.38
C VAL A 86 -4.17 -1.90 -3.24
N LEU A 87 -3.27 -1.09 -2.69
CA LEU A 87 -1.87 -1.43 -2.47
C LEU A 87 -1.71 -2.45 -1.35
N ILE A 88 -2.42 -2.30 -0.22
CA ILE A 88 -2.46 -3.28 0.89
C ILE A 88 -3.01 -4.62 0.39
N GLY A 89 -4.14 -4.62 -0.34
CA GLY A 89 -4.71 -5.85 -0.90
C GLY A 89 -3.77 -6.52 -1.91
N THR A 90 -2.99 -5.73 -2.66
CA THR A 90 -1.97 -6.22 -3.59
C THR A 90 -0.77 -6.82 -2.84
N ALA A 91 -0.26 -6.15 -1.80
CA ALA A 91 0.85 -6.62 -0.98
C ALA A 91 0.49 -7.91 -0.21
N PHE A 92 -0.70 -7.94 0.40
CA PHE A 92 -1.26 -9.12 1.08
C PHE A 92 -1.32 -10.34 0.17
N LYS A 93 -1.83 -10.16 -1.05
CA LYS A 93 -1.88 -11.23 -2.05
C LYS A 93 -0.48 -11.64 -2.53
N ALA A 94 0.43 -10.69 -2.65
CA ALA A 94 1.78 -10.93 -3.12
C ALA A 94 2.59 -11.76 -2.13
N GLU A 95 2.43 -11.48 -0.84
CA GLU A 95 3.06 -12.24 0.24
C GLU A 95 2.60 -13.71 0.22
N ALA A 96 1.28 -13.94 0.14
CA ALA A 96 0.72 -15.29 0.02
C ALA A 96 1.31 -16.05 -1.19
N ASP A 97 1.29 -15.43 -2.38
CA ASP A 97 1.85 -16.03 -3.61
C ASP A 97 3.38 -16.30 -3.49
N LEU A 98 4.13 -15.54 -2.69
CA LEU A 98 5.57 -15.75 -2.48
C LEU A 98 5.86 -16.89 -1.49
N SER A 99 5.13 -16.96 -0.37
CA SER A 99 5.28 -18.02 0.63
C SER A 99 5.07 -19.43 0.05
N ASP A 100 4.24 -19.54 -0.98
CA ASP A 100 3.95 -20.82 -1.65
C ASP A 100 5.08 -21.36 -2.49
N ASN A 101 5.87 -20.48 -3.11
CA ASN A 101 7.00 -20.88 -3.93
C ASN A 101 8.16 -21.42 -3.07
N LEU A 102 8.22 -21.02 -1.80
CA LEU A 102 9.28 -21.38 -0.87
C LEU A 102 8.98 -22.72 -0.18
N ASN A 103 7.71 -23.02 0.07
CA ASN A 103 7.26 -24.27 0.68
C ASN A 103 6.85 -25.32 -0.36
N ALA A 104 7.77 -25.69 -1.27
CA ALA A 104 7.55 -26.59 -2.42
C ALA A 104 7.01 -28.02 -2.13
N GLY A 105 6.57 -28.32 -0.90
CA GLY A 105 5.90 -29.56 -0.50
C GLY A 105 4.48 -29.41 0.07
N LEU A 106 4.02 -28.19 0.40
CA LEU A 106 2.69 -27.92 0.93
C LEU A 106 2.15 -26.64 0.26
N CYS A 107 1.31 -26.80 -0.78
CA CYS A 107 0.73 -25.69 -1.53
C CYS A 107 -0.38 -25.00 -0.72
N MET A 108 0.02 -24.12 0.20
CA MET A 108 -0.89 -23.27 0.98
C MET A 108 -1.71 -22.31 0.10
N SER A 109 -1.23 -21.94 -1.10
CA SER A 109 -1.94 -21.13 -2.11
C SER A 109 -3.30 -21.67 -2.47
N SER A 110 -3.37 -23.00 -2.56
CA SER A 110 -4.60 -23.66 -2.99
C SER A 110 -5.71 -23.49 -1.95
N LEU A 111 -5.33 -23.31 -0.67
CA LEU A 111 -6.24 -23.12 0.46
C LEU A 111 -6.68 -21.66 0.60
N TYR A 112 -5.82 -20.68 0.28
CA TYR A 112 -6.13 -19.27 0.52
C TYR A 112 -6.08 -18.43 -0.75
N ARG A 113 -7.11 -18.56 -1.60
CA ARG A 113 -7.32 -17.61 -2.70
C ARG A 113 -7.95 -16.32 -2.17
N VAL A 114 -7.10 -15.42 -1.70
CA VAL A 114 -7.52 -14.06 -1.34
C VAL A 114 -7.75 -13.29 -2.64
N ASP A 115 -9.01 -12.93 -2.89
CA ASP A 115 -9.37 -11.89 -3.84
C ASP A 115 -9.85 -10.70 -3.02
N VAL A 116 -9.15 -9.59 -3.16
CA VAL A 116 -9.52 -8.31 -2.54
C VAL A 116 -10.17 -7.49 -3.63
N SER A 117 -11.43 -7.15 -3.38
CA SER A 117 -12.18 -6.28 -4.27
C SER A 117 -12.43 -4.95 -3.61
N VAL A 118 -11.86 -3.88 -4.18
CA VAL A 118 -12.04 -2.50 -3.69
C VAL A 118 -13.15 -1.85 -4.49
N LEU A 119 -14.17 -1.37 -3.78
CA LEU A 119 -15.36 -0.76 -4.37
C LEU A 119 -15.33 0.76 -4.19
N ARG A 120 -15.07 1.51 -5.28
CA ARG A 120 -15.05 2.99 -5.27
C ARG A 120 -16.35 3.56 -5.82
N ARG A 121 -16.90 4.58 -5.16
CA ARG A 121 -18.05 5.34 -5.68
C ARG A 121 -17.58 6.30 -6.78
N SER A 122 -18.13 6.15 -7.98
CA SER A 122 -17.87 7.04 -9.12
C SER A 122 -18.85 8.22 -9.08
N SER A 123 -18.31 9.44 -9.02
CA SER A 123 -19.06 10.69 -8.93
C SER A 123 -19.55 11.18 -10.30
N ALA A 124 -20.21 10.33 -11.08
CA ALA A 124 -20.83 10.78 -12.33
C ALA A 124 -22.06 11.66 -12.04
N SER A 125 -22.05 12.90 -12.53
CA SER A 125 -22.85 14.05 -12.08
C SER A 125 -24.38 14.01 -12.30
N SER A 126 -24.98 12.87 -12.64
CA SER A 126 -26.45 12.76 -12.76
C SER A 126 -27.00 11.32 -12.79
N GLY A 127 -26.18 10.32 -12.51
CA GLY A 127 -26.57 8.90 -12.58
C GLY A 127 -26.86 8.27 -11.22
N PRO A 128 -27.42 7.05 -11.20
CA PRO A 128 -27.35 6.20 -10.00
C PRO A 128 -25.87 6.01 -9.62
N ASP A 129 -25.61 5.88 -8.32
CA ASP A 129 -24.27 5.63 -7.80
C ASP A 129 -23.65 4.44 -8.54
N CYS A 130 -22.59 4.70 -9.31
CA CYS A 130 -21.83 3.67 -9.98
C CYS A 130 -20.68 3.28 -9.05
N PHE A 131 -20.46 1.98 -8.93
CA PHE A 131 -19.37 1.44 -8.14
C PHE A 131 -18.37 0.76 -9.06
N GLU A 132 -17.11 1.17 -8.97
CA GLU A 132 -16.00 0.56 -9.68
C GLU A 132 -15.34 -0.49 -8.79
N ARG A 133 -15.05 -1.67 -9.36
CA ARG A 133 -14.42 -2.77 -8.64
C ARG A 133 -13.02 -3.00 -9.17
N PHE A 134 -12.00 -2.78 -8.33
CA PHE A 134 -10.66 -3.29 -8.57
C PHE A 134 -10.56 -4.73 -8.05
N SER A 135 -10.10 -5.69 -8.86
CA SER A 135 -9.86 -7.07 -8.43
C SER A 135 -8.36 -7.37 -8.41
N THR A 136 -7.83 -7.72 -7.23
CA THR A 136 -6.43 -8.14 -7.10
C THR A 136 -6.17 -9.44 -7.84
N ALA A 137 -7.13 -10.37 -7.89
CA ALA A 137 -7.00 -11.57 -8.72
C ALA A 137 -6.81 -11.24 -10.21
N GLY A 138 -7.66 -10.37 -10.75
CA GLY A 138 -7.54 -9.91 -12.14
C GLY A 138 -6.25 -9.16 -12.43
N PHE A 139 -5.74 -8.39 -11.45
CA PHE A 139 -4.44 -7.72 -11.53
C PHE A 139 -3.29 -8.74 -11.62
N PHE A 140 -3.25 -9.75 -10.74
CA PHE A 140 -2.23 -10.79 -10.77
C PHE A 140 -2.27 -11.63 -12.04
N ASP A 141 -3.45 -11.94 -12.58
CA ASP A 141 -3.59 -12.62 -13.85
C ASP A 141 -3.06 -11.79 -15.03
N ARG A 142 -3.06 -10.45 -14.92
CA ARG A 142 -2.36 -9.57 -15.88
C ARG A 142 -0.85 -9.64 -15.68
N LEU A 143 -0.36 -9.55 -14.45
CA LEU A 143 1.07 -9.65 -14.15
C LEU A 143 1.67 -10.98 -14.65
N ARG A 144 0.99 -12.11 -14.46
CA ARG A 144 1.44 -13.43 -14.96
C ARG A 144 1.61 -13.47 -16.48
N ARG A 145 0.75 -12.73 -17.21
CA ARG A 145 0.83 -12.65 -18.67
C ARG A 145 1.94 -11.72 -19.13
N SER A 146 2.07 -10.56 -18.52
CA SER A 146 3.07 -9.55 -18.90
C SER A 146 4.50 -9.90 -18.45
N PHE A 147 4.64 -10.73 -17.41
CA PHE A 147 5.94 -11.14 -16.85
C PHE A 147 5.99 -12.66 -16.66
N PRO A 148 5.97 -13.45 -17.76
CA PRO A 148 5.85 -14.91 -17.67
C PRO A 148 7.06 -15.61 -17.01
N HIS A 149 8.17 -14.89 -16.83
CA HIS A 149 9.41 -15.41 -16.23
C HIS A 149 9.64 -14.95 -14.79
N ASP A 150 8.82 -14.02 -14.27
CA ASP A 150 8.92 -13.54 -12.90
C ASP A 150 7.73 -14.05 -12.07
N PRO A 151 7.95 -14.41 -10.78
CA PRO A 151 6.84 -14.70 -9.88
C PRO A 151 5.91 -13.48 -9.76
N PRO A 152 4.59 -13.64 -9.94
CA PRO A 152 3.66 -12.50 -9.96
C PRO A 152 3.64 -11.74 -8.63
N GLY A 153 3.80 -12.43 -7.49
CA GLY A 153 3.93 -11.78 -6.19
C GLY A 153 5.13 -10.83 -6.11
N ARG A 154 6.28 -11.21 -6.69
CA ARG A 154 7.46 -10.32 -6.74
C ARG A 154 7.19 -9.07 -7.57
N VAL A 155 6.58 -9.25 -8.75
CA VAL A 155 6.24 -8.12 -9.63
C VAL A 155 5.19 -7.21 -8.98
N ALA A 156 4.24 -7.78 -8.25
CA ALA A 156 3.24 -7.02 -7.51
C ALA A 156 3.86 -6.17 -6.38
N LEU A 157 4.83 -6.71 -5.63
CA LEU A 157 5.56 -5.92 -4.62
C LEU A 157 6.43 -4.82 -5.25
N ASP A 158 7.08 -5.12 -6.37
CA ASP A 158 7.80 -4.09 -7.12
C ASP A 158 6.84 -2.97 -7.57
N PHE A 159 5.63 -3.32 -8.03
CA PHE A 159 4.60 -2.34 -8.37
C PHE A 159 4.18 -1.48 -7.17
N VAL A 160 3.89 -2.09 -6.02
CA VAL A 160 3.56 -1.36 -4.78
C VAL A 160 4.70 -0.39 -4.42
N PHE A 161 5.94 -0.85 -4.46
CA PHE A 161 7.10 0.00 -4.20
C PHE A 161 7.19 1.19 -5.17
N LEU A 162 6.91 0.99 -6.47
CA LEU A 162 6.89 2.08 -7.45
C LEU A 162 5.79 3.10 -7.16
N VAL A 163 4.62 2.69 -6.68
CA VAL A 163 3.55 3.62 -6.28
C VAL A 163 3.96 4.42 -5.05
N LEU A 164 4.65 3.82 -4.07
CA LEU A 164 5.14 4.58 -2.91
C LEU A 164 6.14 5.69 -3.28
N LEU A 165 6.85 5.56 -4.41
CA LEU A 165 7.73 6.61 -4.94
C LEU A 165 6.97 7.81 -5.52
N THR A 166 5.70 7.64 -5.87
CA THR A 166 4.85 8.73 -6.41
C THR A 166 4.19 9.58 -5.32
N GLY A 167 4.58 9.36 -4.07
CA GLY A 167 4.02 10.03 -2.90
C GLY A 167 3.00 9.16 -2.17
N ASN A 168 2.92 9.36 -0.86
CA ASN A 168 1.95 8.75 0.05
C ASN A 168 1.84 9.65 1.29
N ASP A 169 0.98 9.29 2.24
CA ASP A 169 0.73 10.11 3.43
C ASP A 169 1.97 10.39 4.30
N TYR A 170 3.00 9.55 4.19
CA TYR A 170 4.20 9.63 5.01
C TYR A 170 5.42 10.21 4.29
N LEU A 171 5.40 10.24 2.95
CA LEU A 171 6.54 10.67 2.14
C LEU A 171 6.11 11.56 0.97
N PRO A 172 6.82 12.68 0.74
CA PRO A 172 6.57 13.49 -0.44
C PRO A 172 6.88 12.73 -1.73
N CYS A 173 6.14 13.07 -2.80
CA CYS A 173 6.38 12.53 -4.14
C CYS A 173 7.80 12.88 -4.63
N LEU A 174 8.47 11.92 -5.26
CA LEU A 174 9.74 12.18 -5.92
C LEU A 174 9.53 13.04 -7.17
N ASP A 175 10.41 14.02 -7.37
CA ASP A 175 10.39 14.85 -8.57
C ASP A 175 10.38 13.97 -9.83
N LYS A 176 9.41 14.22 -10.72
CA LYS A 176 9.16 13.49 -11.98
C LYS A 176 8.75 12.01 -11.85
N ALA A 177 8.46 11.52 -10.65
CA ALA A 177 7.96 10.17 -10.43
C ALA A 177 6.46 10.07 -10.76
N LYS A 178 6.14 9.91 -12.05
CA LYS A 178 4.80 9.53 -12.50
C LYS A 178 4.71 8.00 -12.59
N ILE A 179 3.66 7.39 -12.05
CA ILE A 179 3.51 5.91 -12.02
C ILE A 179 3.60 5.29 -13.41
N GLN A 180 3.05 5.93 -14.43
CA GLN A 180 3.09 5.48 -15.82
C GLN A 180 4.54 5.40 -16.34
N ASN A 181 5.38 6.40 -16.01
CA ASN A 181 6.78 6.46 -16.41
C ASN A 181 7.63 5.42 -15.66
N LEU A 182 7.40 5.29 -14.35
CA LEU A 182 8.06 4.29 -13.52
C LEU A 182 7.72 2.87 -13.98
N TRP A 183 6.44 2.59 -14.22
CA TRP A 183 5.98 1.28 -14.66
C TRP A 183 6.49 0.92 -16.06
N ARG A 184 6.44 1.86 -17.01
CA ARG A 184 7.02 1.66 -18.35
C ARG A 184 8.52 1.34 -18.27
N THR A 185 9.26 2.07 -17.45
CA THR A 185 10.71 1.85 -17.25
C THR A 185 10.97 0.49 -16.60
N TYR A 186 10.21 0.12 -15.57
CA TYR A 186 10.29 -1.18 -14.91
C TYR A 186 10.03 -2.33 -15.89
N ARG A 187 8.99 -2.22 -16.73
CA ARG A 187 8.69 -3.21 -17.77
C ARG A 187 9.82 -3.39 -18.76
N ALA A 188 10.36 -2.28 -19.27
CA ALA A 188 11.50 -2.31 -20.19
C ALA A 188 12.72 -2.98 -19.54
N LEU A 189 12.96 -2.70 -18.25
CA LEU A 189 14.06 -3.32 -17.48
C LEU A 189 13.85 -4.83 -17.29
N LYS A 190 12.61 -5.28 -17.11
CA LYS A 190 12.24 -6.69 -16.98
C LYS A 190 12.14 -7.44 -18.31
N GLY A 191 12.29 -6.75 -19.45
CA GLY A 191 12.12 -7.34 -20.77
C GLY A 191 10.68 -7.74 -21.10
N ALA A 192 9.69 -7.09 -20.46
CA ALA A 192 8.28 -7.30 -20.78
C ALA A 192 7.96 -6.72 -22.17
N ASP A 193 7.08 -7.40 -22.91
CA ASP A 193 6.69 -6.98 -24.27
C ASP A 193 5.98 -5.61 -24.23
N PRO A 194 6.44 -4.60 -25.00
CA PRO A 194 5.76 -3.32 -25.14
C PRO A 194 4.36 -3.42 -25.79
N GLN A 195 4.09 -4.46 -26.59
CA GLN A 195 2.85 -4.57 -27.36
C GLN A 195 1.60 -4.95 -26.53
N ASP A 196 1.79 -5.43 -25.31
CA ASP A 196 0.68 -5.79 -24.40
C ASP A 196 -0.16 -4.58 -23.93
N ASP A 197 0.24 -3.34 -24.26
CA ASP A 197 -0.45 -2.11 -23.85
C ASP A 197 -1.61 -1.69 -24.77
N ASP A 198 -1.61 -2.13 -26.03
CA ASP A 198 -2.40 -1.49 -27.08
C ASP A 198 -3.82 -2.07 -27.29
N ALA A 199 -4.15 -3.17 -26.62
CA ALA A 199 -5.45 -3.84 -26.79
C ALA A 199 -6.61 -3.18 -26.02
N GLY A 200 -6.57 -1.87 -25.75
CA GLY A 200 -7.70 -1.09 -25.21
C GLY A 200 -7.84 -1.03 -23.67
N HIS A 201 -6.74 -1.13 -22.93
CA HIS A 201 -6.76 -1.40 -21.48
C HIS A 201 -6.21 -0.28 -20.57
N GLN A 202 -6.21 0.98 -21.01
CA GLN A 202 -5.90 2.11 -20.11
C GLN A 202 -6.74 2.07 -18.82
N HIS A 203 -7.97 1.54 -18.87
CA HIS A 203 -8.84 1.38 -17.69
C HIS A 203 -8.41 0.31 -16.67
N ALA A 204 -7.60 -0.70 -17.04
CA ALA A 204 -7.31 -1.84 -16.14
C ALA A 204 -6.06 -1.65 -15.27
N LEU A 205 -5.19 -0.70 -15.65
CA LEU A 205 -4.08 -0.19 -14.85
C LEU A 205 -4.30 1.27 -14.42
N ALA A 206 -5.41 1.89 -14.84
CA ALA A 206 -5.99 3.02 -14.13
C ALA A 206 -6.46 2.52 -12.75
N ILE A 207 -5.50 2.23 -11.87
CA ILE A 207 -5.72 2.55 -10.47
C ILE A 207 -6.03 4.04 -10.52
N PRO A 208 -7.21 4.47 -10.07
CA PRO A 208 -7.52 5.89 -9.99
C PRO A 208 -6.72 6.45 -8.80
N VAL A 209 -5.39 6.41 -8.92
CA VAL A 209 -4.48 7.29 -8.20
C VAL A 209 -4.97 8.66 -8.61
N ASP A 210 -5.50 9.41 -7.65
CA ASP A 210 -6.24 10.66 -7.85
C ASP A 210 -5.44 11.57 -8.79
N SER A 211 -5.73 11.41 -10.08
CA SER A 211 -5.12 12.13 -11.16
C SER A 211 -6.00 13.35 -11.21
N THR A 212 -5.63 14.38 -10.46
CA THR A 212 -6.21 15.70 -10.61
C THR A 212 -6.17 16.02 -12.09
N SER A 213 -7.33 15.90 -12.74
CA SER A 213 -7.49 15.98 -14.18
C SER A 213 -7.40 17.44 -14.60
N ASP A 214 -6.18 17.92 -14.76
CA ASP A 214 -5.84 19.04 -15.63
C ASP A 214 -5.31 18.44 -16.93
N ASP A 215 -6.22 17.92 -17.75
CA ASP A 215 -5.96 17.57 -19.15
C ASP A 215 -5.88 18.88 -19.96
N ASP A 216 -4.74 19.55 -19.88
CA ASP A 216 -4.29 20.50 -20.91
C ASP A 216 -3.29 19.77 -21.81
N GLU A 217 -3.55 19.83 -23.12
CA GLU A 217 -2.73 19.29 -24.18
C GLU A 217 -1.26 19.75 -24.04
N GLU A 218 -0.34 18.86 -23.65
CA GLU A 218 1.10 19.12 -23.62
C GLU A 218 1.64 19.25 -25.07
N GLU A 219 1.43 20.42 -25.69
CA GLU A 219 2.47 21.02 -26.53
C GLU A 219 3.72 21.24 -25.67
N GLU A 220 4.91 20.98 -26.25
CA GLU A 220 6.22 21.13 -25.64
C GLU A 220 6.43 22.53 -25.02
N ASN A 221 5.98 22.72 -23.79
CA ASN A 221 6.35 23.83 -22.93
C ASN A 221 6.67 23.24 -21.56
N GLU A 222 7.96 23.28 -21.19
CA GLU A 222 8.43 23.07 -19.83
C GLU A 222 7.76 24.09 -18.89
N SER A 223 6.53 23.79 -18.49
CA SER A 223 5.86 24.42 -17.36
C SER A 223 5.88 23.42 -16.20
N VAL A 224 6.28 23.94 -15.06
CA VAL A 224 6.60 23.22 -13.84
C VAL A 224 5.38 22.41 -13.41
N SER A 225 5.51 21.07 -13.44
CA SER A 225 4.53 20.14 -12.84
C SER A 225 4.29 20.54 -11.39
N GLU A 226 3.16 21.18 -11.15
CA GLU A 226 2.69 21.59 -9.84
C GLU A 226 2.18 20.32 -9.13
N CYS A 227 3.09 19.56 -8.52
CA CYS A 227 2.73 18.73 -7.36
C CYS A 227 2.06 19.69 -6.39
N ALA A 228 0.71 19.67 -6.32
CA ALA A 228 -0.13 20.58 -5.56
C ALA A 228 0.63 21.17 -4.36
N THR A 229 1.27 22.32 -4.58
CA THR A 229 1.94 23.05 -3.53
C THR A 229 0.80 23.63 -2.72
N LYS A 230 0.35 22.90 -1.68
CA LYS A 230 -0.62 23.40 -0.70
C LYS A 230 -0.21 24.83 -0.37
N GLU A 231 -1.00 25.81 -0.82
CA GLU A 231 -0.71 27.22 -0.63
C GLU A 231 -0.45 27.44 0.86
N LYS A 232 0.79 27.82 1.13
CA LYS A 232 1.36 28.02 2.46
C LYS A 232 0.48 29.02 3.23
N PRO A 233 -0.20 28.63 4.33
CA PRO A 233 -0.66 29.65 5.26
C PRO A 233 0.58 30.41 5.75
N PRO A 234 0.58 31.75 5.77
CA PRO A 234 1.71 32.51 6.30
C PRO A 234 1.91 32.10 7.75
N VAL A 235 2.92 31.25 8.00
CA VAL A 235 3.37 30.91 9.34
C VAL A 235 3.86 32.22 9.94
N ALA A 236 3.01 32.82 10.77
CA ALA A 236 3.38 33.92 11.63
C ALA A 236 4.58 33.45 12.44
N ARG A 237 5.76 33.97 12.11
CA ARG A 237 6.97 33.82 12.91
C ARG A 237 6.71 34.49 14.26
N ARG A 238 6.14 33.72 15.19
CA ARG A 238 6.09 34.09 16.60
C ARG A 238 7.52 33.91 17.11
N GLY A 239 8.21 35.03 17.30
CA GLY A 239 9.53 35.05 17.89
C GLY A 239 9.46 34.55 19.33
N GLU A 240 9.88 33.32 19.54
CA GLU A 240 10.36 32.83 20.83
C GLU A 240 11.76 32.26 20.58
N GLU A 241 12.77 33.13 20.72
CA GLU A 241 14.15 32.73 20.98
C GLU A 241 14.16 31.90 22.25
N THR A 242 14.11 30.58 22.10
CA THR A 242 14.42 29.64 23.18
C THR A 242 15.78 29.01 22.86
N ASP A 243 16.66 29.05 23.85
CA ASP A 243 18.07 28.67 23.77
C ASP A 243 18.29 27.33 23.08
N ALA A 244 18.86 27.38 21.87
CA ALA A 244 19.16 26.26 20.99
C ALA A 244 20.39 25.44 21.43
N SER A 245 20.53 25.12 22.72
CA SER A 245 21.75 24.49 23.27
C SER A 245 21.55 23.06 23.80
N THR A 246 20.36 22.47 23.71
CA THR A 246 20.14 21.11 24.26
C THR A 246 19.15 20.24 23.50
N ALA A 247 18.83 20.57 22.25
CA ALA A 247 18.19 19.59 21.37
C ALA A 247 19.19 18.44 21.12
N PRO A 248 18.86 17.18 21.43
CA PRO A 248 19.74 16.06 21.15
C PRO A 248 20.06 16.09 19.65
N ARG A 249 21.30 15.74 19.30
CA ARG A 249 21.77 15.51 17.93
C ARG A 249 20.92 14.42 17.25
N ALA A 250 19.67 14.72 16.89
CA ALA A 250 19.02 14.16 15.73
C ALA A 250 19.60 14.95 14.54
N LEU A 251 20.88 14.73 14.24
CA LEU A 251 21.29 13.90 13.11
C LEU A 251 20.65 14.46 11.84
N SER A 252 21.35 15.42 11.24
CA SER A 252 21.17 15.84 9.85
C SER A 252 21.54 14.68 8.92
N LEU A 253 20.80 13.57 8.98
CA LEU A 253 20.88 12.55 7.97
C LEU A 253 20.60 13.22 6.62
N PRO A 254 21.33 12.87 5.55
CA PRO A 254 21.00 13.35 4.23
C PRO A 254 19.52 13.03 3.95
N SER A 255 18.78 13.97 3.35
CA SER A 255 17.35 13.77 3.02
C SER A 255 17.08 12.42 2.33
N ALA A 256 18.00 12.00 1.45
CA ALA A 256 17.96 10.70 0.78
C ALA A 256 17.98 9.48 1.71
N GLU A 257 18.73 9.51 2.81
CA GLU A 257 18.81 8.39 3.76
C GLU A 257 17.53 8.26 4.59
N MET A 258 16.99 9.39 5.06
CA MET A 258 15.72 9.42 5.78
C MET A 258 14.55 9.01 4.90
N TYR A 259 14.57 9.41 3.62
CA TYR A 259 13.55 9.05 2.65
C TYR A 259 13.58 7.54 2.33
N LEU A 260 14.76 6.96 2.10
CA LEU A 260 14.91 5.51 1.89
C LEU A 260 14.45 4.71 3.12
N TYR A 261 14.79 5.19 4.32
CA TYR A 261 14.30 4.57 5.55
C TYR A 261 12.76 4.66 5.66
N GLY A 262 12.17 5.79 5.24
CA GLY A 262 10.72 5.93 5.16
C GLY A 262 10.08 4.97 4.18
N LEU A 263 10.69 4.76 3.01
CA LEU A 263 10.19 3.78 2.03
C LEU A 263 10.25 2.36 2.59
N GLU A 264 11.33 1.99 3.28
CA GLU A 264 11.43 0.70 3.96
C GLU A 264 10.38 0.57 5.08
N TRP A 265 10.21 1.61 5.89
CA TRP A 265 9.21 1.66 6.95
C TRP A 265 7.80 1.51 6.39
N ASN A 266 7.50 2.19 5.28
CA ASN A 266 6.18 2.13 4.66
C ASN A 266 5.95 0.76 3.99
N MET A 267 6.92 0.23 3.24
CA MET A 267 6.82 -1.14 2.70
C MET A 267 6.59 -2.19 3.79
N ARG A 268 7.28 -2.08 4.94
CA ARG A 268 7.03 -2.99 6.07
C ARG A 268 5.63 -2.87 6.62
N MET A 269 5.08 -1.66 6.69
CA MET A 269 3.70 -1.48 7.14
C MET A 269 2.70 -2.24 6.27
N TYR A 270 2.91 -2.22 4.94
CA TYR A 270 2.05 -2.90 3.97
C TYR A 270 2.25 -4.42 3.93
N LEU A 271 3.40 -4.91 4.37
CA LEU A 271 3.72 -6.34 4.43
C LEU A 271 3.34 -6.96 5.79
N ASP A 272 3.67 -6.27 6.88
CA ASP A 272 3.44 -6.75 8.25
C ASP A 272 2.03 -6.37 8.76
N PHE A 273 1.28 -5.58 7.99
CA PHE A 273 -0.03 -5.01 8.33
C PHE A 273 -0.06 -4.25 9.66
N ARG A 274 1.11 -3.73 10.07
CA ARG A 274 1.33 -3.06 11.35
C ARG A 274 2.31 -1.93 11.18
N CYS A 275 2.08 -0.81 11.87
CA CYS A 275 3.03 0.29 11.94
C CYS A 275 4.34 -0.18 12.61
N PRO A 276 5.50 -0.17 11.92
CA PRO A 276 6.75 -0.68 12.50
C PRO A 276 7.29 0.20 13.62
N ASN A 277 7.03 1.51 13.56
CA ASN A 277 7.48 2.49 14.54
C ASN A 277 6.59 3.74 14.46
N TYR A 278 5.79 3.99 15.49
CA TYR A 278 4.88 5.15 15.58
C TYR A 278 5.61 6.49 15.79
N ASP A 279 6.88 6.47 16.19
CA ASP A 279 7.68 7.69 16.38
C ASP A 279 8.37 8.15 15.08
N TYR A 280 8.28 7.36 14.00
CA TYR A 280 8.88 7.73 12.73
C TYR A 280 8.07 8.82 12.03
N PHE A 281 8.75 9.85 11.56
CA PHE A 281 8.22 10.81 10.60
C PHE A 281 9.35 11.28 9.68
N TYR A 282 9.01 11.62 8.42
CA TYR A 282 9.96 12.23 7.50
C TYR A 282 10.03 13.74 7.77
N PRO A 283 11.19 14.29 8.19
CA PRO A 283 11.26 15.66 8.72
C PRO A 283 11.31 16.76 7.64
N SER A 284 11.23 16.39 6.36
CA SER A 284 11.33 17.34 5.24
C SER A 284 10.03 17.36 4.45
N TRP A 285 9.69 18.54 3.94
CA TRP A 285 8.55 18.71 3.05
C TRP A 285 8.84 18.23 1.64
N ASP A 286 10.11 18.21 1.25
CA ASP A 286 10.54 17.88 -0.10
C ASP A 286 11.17 16.49 -0.15
N ALA A 287 10.88 15.77 -1.23
CA ALA A 287 11.57 14.54 -1.52
C ALA A 287 13.01 14.83 -1.98
N PRO A 288 13.98 13.94 -1.72
CA PRO A 288 15.31 14.06 -2.30
C PRO A 288 15.23 13.94 -3.83
N SER A 289 16.20 14.52 -4.55
CA SER A 289 16.28 14.28 -6.00
C SER A 289 16.49 12.78 -6.30
N PRO A 290 15.92 12.24 -7.41
CA PRO A 290 16.15 10.86 -7.82
C PRO A 290 17.64 10.50 -7.92
N ARG A 291 18.47 11.45 -8.38
CA ARG A 291 19.93 11.29 -8.43
C ARG A 291 20.54 11.07 -7.04
N ALA A 292 20.11 11.83 -6.03
CA ALA A 292 20.60 11.67 -4.66
C ALA A 292 20.23 10.30 -4.06
N LEU A 293 19.05 9.77 -4.39
CA LEU A 293 18.64 8.41 -4.03
C LEU A 293 19.54 7.37 -4.68
N VAL A 294 19.77 7.46 -6.00
CA VAL A 294 20.65 6.54 -6.74
C VAL A 294 22.08 6.56 -6.18
N GLU A 295 22.65 7.74 -5.97
CA GLU A 295 23.99 7.89 -5.38
C GLU A 295 24.06 7.30 -3.96
N ARG A 296 22.97 7.39 -3.19
CA ARG A 296 22.90 6.77 -1.87
C ARG A 296 22.81 5.25 -1.94
N LEU A 297 21.93 4.70 -2.78
CA LEU A 297 21.78 3.25 -2.98
C LEU A 297 23.09 2.62 -3.48
N GLN A 298 23.79 3.26 -4.42
CA GLN A 298 25.10 2.81 -4.88
C GLN A 298 26.14 2.77 -3.77
N ARG A 299 26.14 3.77 -2.86
CA ARG A 299 27.03 3.75 -1.68
C ARG A 299 26.69 2.61 -0.72
N LEU A 300 25.40 2.36 -0.49
CA LEU A 300 24.95 1.24 0.35
C LEU A 300 25.37 -0.12 -0.25
N ALA A 301 25.18 -0.30 -1.55
CA ALA A 301 25.59 -1.52 -2.27
C ALA A 301 27.11 -1.76 -2.13
N ARG A 302 27.93 -0.73 -2.35
CA ARG A 302 29.40 -0.82 -2.17
C ARG A 302 29.79 -1.16 -0.73
N ARG A 303 29.12 -0.56 0.27
CA ARG A 303 29.42 -0.78 1.69
C ARG A 303 29.08 -2.19 2.14
N ASN A 304 27.95 -2.72 1.68
CA ASN A 304 27.47 -4.05 2.09
C ASN A 304 28.18 -5.19 1.35
N ARG A 305 29.16 -4.88 0.47
CA ARG A 305 29.83 -5.85 -0.43
C ARG A 305 28.87 -6.72 -1.22
N ILE A 306 27.62 -6.29 -1.36
CA ILE A 306 26.65 -6.97 -2.20
C ILE A 306 27.13 -6.70 -3.61
N GLY A 307 27.73 -7.72 -4.25
CA GLY A 307 28.11 -7.62 -5.65
C GLY A 307 26.90 -7.19 -6.48
N PRO A 308 27.07 -6.52 -7.63
CA PRO A 308 25.93 -6.13 -8.48
C PRO A 308 25.03 -7.34 -8.83
N HIS A 309 25.58 -8.56 -8.83
CA HIS A 309 24.83 -9.81 -9.00
C HIS A 309 24.18 -10.35 -7.72
N GLU A 310 24.66 -9.98 -6.53
CA GLU A 310 24.05 -10.38 -5.25
C GLU A 310 22.90 -9.45 -4.83
N VAL A 311 22.77 -8.23 -5.35
CA VAL A 311 21.59 -7.37 -5.02
C VAL A 311 20.31 -8.03 -5.55
N ALA A 312 20.40 -8.69 -6.70
CA ALA A 312 19.30 -9.47 -7.28
C ALA A 312 19.03 -10.78 -6.52
N ALA A 313 20.04 -11.36 -5.86
CA ALA A 313 19.97 -12.66 -5.18
C ALA A 313 19.67 -12.56 -3.67
N THR A 314 20.07 -11.47 -3.00
CA THR A 314 19.88 -11.27 -1.55
C THR A 314 18.42 -11.02 -1.19
N ILE A 315 17.59 -10.55 -2.14
CA ILE A 315 16.13 -10.46 -1.97
C ILE A 315 15.47 -11.85 -2.00
N GLY A 316 16.13 -12.87 -2.58
CA GLY A 316 15.59 -14.23 -2.67
C GLY A 316 16.08 -15.22 -1.59
N ASN A 317 17.08 -14.87 -0.77
CA ASN A 317 17.79 -15.83 0.08
C ASN A 317 17.87 -15.45 1.58
N ARG A 318 17.00 -14.54 2.07
CA ARG A 318 16.98 -14.14 3.49
C ARG A 318 16.04 -14.97 4.37
N GLU A 319 15.68 -16.16 3.92
CA GLU A 319 14.93 -17.13 4.71
C GLU A 319 15.88 -18.09 5.43
N GLY A 320 15.68 -18.28 6.73
CA GLY A 320 16.37 -19.31 7.52
C GLY A 320 17.15 -18.84 8.75
N SER A 321 16.75 -17.76 9.43
CA SER A 321 17.24 -17.50 10.79
C SER A 321 16.11 -17.16 11.77
N THR A 322 15.15 -18.08 11.90
CA THR A 322 14.39 -18.20 13.14
C THR A 322 15.32 -18.83 14.18
N ARG A 323 15.92 -17.99 15.04
CA ARG A 323 16.52 -18.48 16.28
C ARG A 323 15.40 -19.15 17.10
N PRO A 324 15.57 -20.40 17.56
CA PRO A 324 14.61 -20.99 18.48
C PRO A 324 14.61 -20.16 19.77
N LEU A 325 13.43 -19.72 20.19
CA LEU A 325 13.21 -19.22 21.54
C LEU A 325 13.43 -20.41 22.47
N ALA A 326 14.54 -20.38 23.20
CA ALA A 326 14.76 -21.32 24.29
C ALA A 326 13.73 -21.02 25.39
N GLY A 327 12.78 -21.94 25.55
CA GLY A 327 12.04 -22.14 26.80
C GLY A 327 12.83 -23.00 27.77
#